data_AF-A0A2K2U4X4-F1
#
_entry.id   AF-A0A2K2U4X4-F1
#
_cell.length_a   1.000
_cell.length_b   1.000
_cell.length_c   1.000
_cell.angle_alpha   90.00
_cell.angle_beta   90.00
_cell.angle_gamma   90.00
#
_symmetry.space_group_name_H-M   'P 1'
#
loop_
_entity.id
_entity.type
_entity.pdbx_description
1 polymer ?
#
loop_
_entity_poly.entity_id
_entity_poly.type
_entity_poly.pdbx_seq_one_letter_code
_entity_poly.pdbx_strand_id
1 'polypeptide(L)'
;MNNQIERADHSHETPDEHAEGYDYARVNAVARIALYDDLRSAPRVTEIQPAPTGEFIENLASKVYEQAKTSGGTIPYTVIREVSENFIHARFAEVTVSILDDGNTIRFADQGPGIPQKEKAQLPGFTSAIEPMKRYIRGVGSGLPIVKEYLEFSHGTISIEDNLGTGSVVTISLKEAPGATEFAPANELGRTESAPSEATVPHAAALAPSAQTGLPTVGSGLGGMPAAGTPQYQAGGVQPLPAGPSQYAPAYQAGFPPQQPYPQFQQQVQAQPYQQGYPYPAQQTSAYLGQPAAAYPQTQHAIAPLVPPLSNREREFLPIFLSEGALGVTDLVHLTGVPQSSTHVTLTKLEQAGLIEKTAGQKRILTELGYQVANSL
;
A
#
# COMPACT_ATOMS: atom_id res chain seq x y z
N MET A 1 -57.84 14.29 22.02
CA MET A 1 -58.03 15.43 21.11
C MET A 1 -57.12 16.55 21.62
N ASN A 2 -55.90 16.62 21.09
CA ASN A 2 -55.48 17.53 20.01
C ASN A 2 -55.18 18.93 20.60
N ASN A 3 -54.07 19.61 20.36
CA ASN A 3 -52.91 19.40 19.50
C ASN A 3 -51.95 20.55 19.87
N GLN A 4 -50.71 20.31 20.29
CA GLN A 4 -49.66 21.33 20.23
C GLN A 4 -48.29 20.66 20.26
N ILE A 5 -47.83 20.33 19.07
CA ILE A 5 -46.43 20.08 18.75
C ILE A 5 -45.85 21.46 18.44
N GLU A 6 -44.92 21.98 19.23
CA GLU A 6 -43.97 22.98 18.74
C GLU A 6 -42.59 22.84 19.40
N ARG A 7 -41.66 22.36 18.55
CA ARG A 7 -40.27 22.79 18.41
C ARG A 7 -39.31 22.41 19.54
N ALA A 8 -38.85 21.16 19.47
CA ALA A 8 -37.51 20.81 19.90
C ALA A 8 -36.51 21.54 18.98
N ASP A 9 -35.66 22.35 19.61
CA ASP A 9 -34.53 23.06 19.01
C ASP A 9 -33.49 22.01 18.60
N HIS A 10 -33.66 21.44 17.40
CA HIS A 10 -32.59 20.70 16.76
C HIS A 10 -31.65 21.71 16.16
N SER A 11 -30.58 22.03 16.90
CA SER A 11 -29.33 22.54 16.34
C SER A 11 -28.80 21.50 15.34
N HIS A 12 -29.31 21.57 14.11
CA HIS A 12 -28.66 21.04 12.94
C HIS A 12 -27.39 21.88 12.74
N GLU A 13 -26.31 21.50 13.40
CA GLU A 13 -24.98 21.84 12.92
C GLU A 13 -24.81 21.15 11.57
N THR A 14 -25.09 21.89 10.51
CA THR A 14 -24.75 21.52 9.15
C THR A 14 -23.23 21.38 9.05
N PRO A 15 -22.68 20.30 8.48
CA PRO A 15 -21.22 20.13 8.31
C PRO A 15 -20.55 21.14 7.38
N ASP A 16 -21.32 22.05 6.76
CA ASP A 16 -20.89 22.90 5.65
C ASP A 16 -20.26 24.24 6.07
N GLU A 17 -20.28 24.62 7.35
CA GLU A 17 -19.72 25.93 7.78
C GLU A 17 -18.19 26.02 7.78
N HIS A 18 -17.47 24.92 7.53
CA HIS A 18 -16.01 24.95 7.44
C HIS A 18 -15.46 24.94 6.01
N ALA A 19 -16.28 24.82 4.96
CA ALA A 19 -15.79 24.67 3.58
C ALA A 19 -15.38 25.99 2.90
N GLU A 20 -15.88 27.14 3.36
CA GLU A 20 -15.58 28.42 2.73
C GLU A 20 -14.26 29.02 3.26
N GLY A 21 -13.18 28.85 2.49
CA GLY A 21 -11.97 29.66 2.63
C GLY A 21 -10.63 28.94 2.80
N TYR A 22 -10.59 27.60 2.87
CA TYR A 22 -9.30 26.90 2.88
C TYR A 22 -8.72 26.80 1.47
N ASP A 23 -7.49 27.31 1.30
CA ASP A 23 -6.75 27.21 0.05
C ASP A 23 -6.03 25.85 -0.05
N TYR A 24 -6.55 24.97 -0.92
CA TYR A 24 -5.96 23.67 -1.20
C TYR A 24 -4.78 23.71 -2.18
N ALA A 25 -4.35 24.88 -2.66
CA ALA A 25 -3.25 24.96 -3.63
C ALA A 25 -1.88 24.61 -3.03
N ARG A 26 -1.70 24.82 -1.72
CA ARG A 26 -0.43 24.59 -1.03
C ARG A 26 -0.65 24.01 0.36
N VAL A 27 0.23 23.10 0.73
CA VAL A 27 0.37 22.61 2.10
C VAL A 27 1.41 23.46 2.81
N ASN A 28 1.01 24.10 3.91
CA ASN A 28 1.89 24.94 4.73
C ASN A 28 2.45 24.20 5.96
N ALA A 29 1.95 22.99 6.23
CA ALA A 29 2.39 22.15 7.33
C ALA A 29 3.60 21.30 6.93
N VAL A 30 4.37 20.87 7.94
CA VAL A 30 5.40 19.84 7.81
C VAL A 30 4.78 18.49 8.14
N ALA A 31 5.01 17.48 7.29
CA ALA A 31 4.69 16.09 7.66
C ALA A 31 5.93 15.39 8.22
N ARG A 32 5.73 14.47 9.17
CA ARG A 32 6.81 13.71 9.80
C ARG A 32 6.65 12.23 9.49
N ILE A 33 7.72 11.60 8.98
CA ILE A 33 7.79 10.16 8.75
C ILE A 33 8.71 9.57 9.81
N ALA A 34 8.17 8.75 10.71
CA ALA A 34 8.90 8.04 11.75
C ALA A 34 9.13 6.59 11.32
N LEU A 35 10.39 6.23 11.07
CA LEU A 35 10.80 4.86 10.77
C LEU A 35 11.27 4.16 12.05
N TYR A 36 10.60 3.06 12.40
CA TYR A 36 10.93 2.22 13.54
C TYR A 36 11.68 0.97 13.07
N ASP A 37 12.92 0.84 13.52
CA ASP A 37 13.74 -0.38 13.42
C ASP A 37 13.60 -1.24 14.68
N ASP A 38 13.56 -0.62 15.85
CA ASP A 38 13.26 -1.25 17.14
C ASP A 38 12.28 -0.37 17.92
N LEU A 39 11.16 -0.96 18.36
CA LEU A 39 10.13 -0.27 19.15
C LEU A 39 10.62 0.20 20.53
N ARG A 40 11.78 -0.28 20.99
CA ARG A 40 12.42 0.15 22.24
C ARG A 40 13.33 1.36 22.04
N SER A 41 13.61 1.73 20.80
CA SER A 41 14.49 2.83 20.42
C SER A 41 13.70 4.00 19.84
N ALA A 42 14.32 5.19 19.85
CA ALA A 42 13.71 6.36 19.22
C ALA A 42 13.69 6.19 17.69
N PRO A 43 12.57 6.50 17.01
CA PRO A 43 12.47 6.32 15.57
C PRO A 43 13.36 7.32 14.81
N ARG A 44 13.76 6.95 13.61
CA ARG A 44 14.40 7.88 12.67
C ARG A 44 13.31 8.73 12.03
N VAL A 45 13.36 10.04 12.25
CA VAL A 45 12.37 10.99 11.72
C VAL A 45 12.88 11.68 10.46
N THR A 46 12.07 11.68 9.42
CA THR A 46 12.26 12.46 8.19
C THR A 46 11.11 13.44 8.04
N GLU A 47 11.41 14.69 7.70
CA GLU A 47 10.41 15.73 7.48
C GLU A 47 10.12 15.93 5.99
N ILE A 48 8.85 16.16 5.66
CA ILE A 48 8.40 16.60 4.34
C ILE A 48 8.03 18.07 4.46
N GLN A 49 8.75 18.91 3.71
CA GLN A 49 8.61 20.35 3.77
C GLN A 49 7.33 20.84 3.07
N PRO A 50 6.81 22.01 3.48
CA PRO A 50 5.72 22.68 2.80
C PRO A 50 5.94 22.81 1.29
N ALA A 51 4.93 22.47 0.50
CA ALA A 51 5.00 22.42 -0.96
C ALA A 51 3.60 22.61 -1.58
N PRO A 52 3.49 22.92 -2.90
CA PRO A 52 2.23 22.81 -3.63
C PRO A 52 1.57 21.44 -3.38
N THR A 53 0.25 21.39 -3.22
CA THR A 53 -0.44 20.20 -2.66
C THR A 53 -0.16 18.91 -3.41
N GLY A 54 -0.19 18.94 -4.75
CA GLY A 54 0.15 17.75 -5.55
C GLY A 54 1.60 17.29 -5.36
N GLU A 55 2.54 18.22 -5.23
CA GLU A 55 3.95 17.94 -4.96
C GLU A 55 4.16 17.43 -3.52
N PHE A 56 3.44 17.99 -2.54
CA PHE A 56 3.48 17.54 -1.15
C PHE A 56 3.03 16.08 -1.00
N ILE A 57 1.89 15.73 -1.62
CA ILE A 57 1.38 14.36 -1.64
C ILE A 57 2.39 13.42 -2.30
N GLU A 58 2.96 13.83 -3.44
CA GLU A 58 3.96 13.04 -4.17
C GLU A 58 5.22 12.79 -3.33
N ASN A 59 5.76 13.86 -2.73
CA ASN A 59 6.96 13.80 -1.88
C ASN A 59 6.71 12.92 -0.65
N LEU A 60 5.55 13.05 0.00
CA LEU A 60 5.17 12.22 1.14
C LEU A 60 5.06 10.74 0.75
N ALA A 61 4.24 10.42 -0.26
CA ALA A 61 4.00 9.05 -0.70
C ALA A 61 5.28 8.38 -1.19
N SER A 62 6.08 9.07 -2.01
CA SER A 62 7.36 8.58 -2.49
C SER A 62 8.32 8.33 -1.34
N LYS A 63 8.41 9.25 -0.38
CA LYS A 63 9.36 9.10 0.73
C LYS A 63 8.96 7.99 1.70
N VAL A 64 7.67 7.81 1.96
CA VAL A 64 7.15 6.70 2.75
C VAL A 64 7.43 5.37 2.05
N TYR A 65 7.16 5.28 0.75
CA TYR A 65 7.42 4.08 -0.05
C TYR A 65 8.91 3.72 -0.08
N GLU A 66 9.80 4.68 -0.34
CA GLU A 66 11.25 4.46 -0.33
C GLU A 66 11.74 3.87 1.00
N GLN A 67 11.30 4.46 2.13
CA GLN A 67 11.72 4.03 3.45
C GLN A 67 11.14 2.67 3.83
N ALA A 68 9.84 2.45 3.56
CA ALA A 68 9.21 1.16 3.77
C ALA A 68 9.90 0.08 2.93
N LYS A 69 10.16 0.36 1.64
CA LYS A 69 10.80 -0.59 0.73
C LYS A 69 12.23 -0.93 1.14
N THR A 70 13.00 0.09 1.54
CA THR A 70 14.38 -0.09 2.03
C THR A 70 14.43 -0.93 3.30
N SER A 71 13.36 -0.88 4.11
CA SER A 71 13.24 -1.66 5.35
C SER A 71 12.79 -3.11 5.11
N GLY A 72 12.41 -3.48 3.88
CA GLY A 72 11.91 -4.82 3.53
C GLY A 72 10.43 -4.87 3.13
N GLY A 73 9.74 -3.73 3.17
CA GLY A 73 8.31 -3.62 2.95
C GLY A 73 7.87 -4.05 1.56
N THR A 74 6.66 -4.60 1.49
CA THR A 74 6.05 -5.08 0.24
C THR A 74 4.80 -4.31 -0.18
N ILE A 75 4.34 -3.36 0.64
CA ILE A 75 3.17 -2.52 0.34
C ILE A 75 3.44 -1.68 -0.93
N PRO A 76 2.58 -1.76 -1.96
CA PRO A 76 2.77 -1.00 -3.20
C PRO A 76 2.68 0.50 -3.00
N TYR A 77 3.43 1.23 -3.83
CA TYR A 77 3.36 2.69 -3.89
C TYR A 77 1.94 3.22 -4.09
N THR A 78 1.12 2.55 -4.93
CA THR A 78 -0.27 2.97 -5.18
C THR A 78 -1.08 2.98 -3.89
N VAL A 79 -0.98 1.94 -3.06
CA VAL A 79 -1.66 1.84 -1.77
C VAL A 79 -1.24 2.97 -0.83
N ILE A 80 0.06 3.21 -0.73
CA ILE A 80 0.62 4.28 0.11
C ILE A 80 0.14 5.65 -0.37
N ARG A 81 0.10 5.86 -1.68
CA ARG A 81 -0.37 7.11 -2.29
C ARG A 81 -1.84 7.35 -2.02
N GLU A 82 -2.71 6.36 -2.21
CA GLU A 82 -4.15 6.49 -1.96
C GLU A 82 -4.43 6.87 -0.50
N VAL A 83 -3.71 6.29 0.46
CA VAL A 83 -3.85 6.68 1.87
C VAL A 83 -3.27 8.08 2.14
N SER A 84 -2.17 8.45 1.48
CA SER A 84 -1.56 9.78 1.61
C SER A 84 -2.45 10.90 1.03
N GLU A 85 -3.18 10.63 -0.05
CA GLU A 85 -4.13 11.58 -0.65
C GLU A 85 -5.26 11.94 0.34
N ASN A 86 -5.62 11.03 1.25
CA ASN A 86 -6.68 11.27 2.23
C ASN A 86 -6.36 12.40 3.22
N PHE A 87 -5.09 12.77 3.42
CA PHE A 87 -4.72 13.90 4.28
C PHE A 87 -5.28 15.25 3.80
N ILE A 88 -5.70 15.35 2.53
CA ILE A 88 -6.37 16.55 2.04
C ILE A 88 -7.68 16.84 2.81
N HIS A 89 -8.40 15.80 3.24
CA HIS A 89 -9.62 15.95 4.04
C HIS A 89 -9.33 16.51 5.42
N ALA A 90 -8.14 16.21 5.95
CA ALA A 90 -7.61 16.74 7.20
C ALA A 90 -6.88 18.07 7.04
N ARG A 91 -6.86 18.66 5.82
CA ARG A 91 -6.08 19.86 5.50
C ARG A 91 -4.60 19.71 5.86
N PHE A 92 -4.09 18.47 5.85
CA PHE A 92 -2.73 18.13 6.26
C PHE A 92 -2.38 18.60 7.68
N ALA A 93 -3.35 18.66 8.59
CA ALA A 93 -3.13 19.03 9.99
C ALA A 93 -2.30 17.96 10.72
N GLU A 94 -1.09 18.34 11.18
CA GLU A 94 -0.17 17.49 11.97
C GLU A 94 0.05 16.08 11.40
N VAL A 95 0.32 15.99 10.10
CA VAL A 95 0.54 14.71 9.41
C VAL A 95 1.74 13.96 10.01
N THR A 96 1.48 12.75 10.50
CA THR A 96 2.49 11.83 11.00
C THR A 96 2.32 10.46 10.36
N VAL A 97 3.37 9.95 9.73
CA VAL A 97 3.40 8.60 9.17
C VAL A 97 4.40 7.76 9.96
N SER A 98 3.97 6.62 10.50
CA SER A 98 4.85 5.67 11.17
C SER A 98 5.06 4.44 10.29
N ILE A 99 6.30 4.04 10.08
CA ILE A 99 6.69 2.83 9.33
C ILE A 99 7.22 1.82 10.35
N LEU A 100 6.57 0.67 10.43
CA LEU A 100 6.84 -0.40 11.39
C LEU A 100 6.99 -1.75 10.65
N ASP A 101 7.36 -2.79 11.39
CA ASP A 101 7.34 -4.19 10.93
C ASP A 101 8.10 -4.38 9.60
N ASP A 102 9.33 -3.91 9.55
CA ASP A 102 10.20 -3.96 8.37
C ASP A 102 9.56 -3.31 7.13
N GLY A 103 8.73 -2.30 7.34
CA GLY A 103 8.00 -1.60 6.29
C GLY A 103 6.72 -2.28 5.83
N ASN A 104 6.27 -3.34 6.51
CA ASN A 104 5.01 -4.04 6.20
C ASN A 104 3.83 -3.55 7.03
N THR A 105 4.03 -2.59 7.93
CA THR A 105 2.94 -1.89 8.61
C THR A 105 3.19 -0.38 8.54
N ILE A 106 2.22 0.36 8.03
CA ILE A 106 2.32 1.82 7.90
C ILE A 106 1.07 2.45 8.51
N ARG A 107 1.29 3.39 9.42
CA ARG A 107 0.23 4.12 10.12
C ARG A 107 0.25 5.58 9.71
N PHE A 108 -0.87 6.07 9.18
CA PHE A 108 -1.09 7.43 8.70
C PHE A 108 -1.99 8.15 9.70
N ALA A 109 -1.46 9.16 10.39
CA ALA A 109 -2.18 9.90 11.43
C ALA A 109 -2.25 11.40 11.12
N ASP A 110 -3.38 12.02 11.44
CA ASP A 110 -3.62 13.46 11.32
C ASP A 110 -4.35 14.03 12.55
N GLN A 111 -4.42 15.35 12.65
CA GLN A 111 -5.22 16.09 13.64
C GLN A 111 -6.33 16.92 12.95
N GLY A 112 -6.92 16.36 11.88
CA GLY A 112 -8.03 16.96 11.15
C GLY A 112 -9.39 16.73 11.81
N PRO A 113 -10.50 16.83 11.06
CA PRO A 113 -11.85 16.67 11.57
C PRO A 113 -12.25 15.21 11.85
N GLY A 114 -11.39 14.24 11.52
CA GLY A 114 -11.68 12.82 11.64
C GLY A 114 -12.50 12.25 10.47
N ILE A 115 -12.68 10.94 10.45
CA ILE A 115 -13.54 10.22 9.51
C ILE A 115 -14.83 9.82 10.25
N PRO A 116 -15.97 10.48 10.00
CA PRO A 116 -17.20 10.24 10.76
C PRO A 116 -17.88 8.91 10.38
N GLN A 117 -17.84 8.53 9.10
CA GLN A 117 -18.48 7.30 8.60
C GLN A 117 -17.40 6.31 8.11
N LYS A 118 -16.64 5.74 9.04
CA LYS A 118 -15.43 4.95 8.77
C LYS A 118 -15.67 3.72 7.89
N GLU A 119 -16.80 3.05 8.08
CA GLU A 119 -17.19 1.87 7.30
C GLU A 119 -17.59 2.27 5.88
N LYS A 120 -18.34 3.37 5.75
CA LYS A 120 -18.78 3.88 4.44
C LYS A 120 -17.62 4.48 3.64
N ALA A 121 -16.63 5.06 4.31
CA ALA A 121 -15.41 5.57 3.68
C ALA A 121 -14.66 4.48 2.91
N GLN A 122 -14.86 3.20 3.25
CA GLN A 122 -14.26 2.05 2.58
C GLN A 122 -15.17 1.45 1.50
N LEU A 123 -16.36 2.01 1.25
CA LEU A 123 -17.28 1.53 0.21
C LEU A 123 -17.05 2.26 -1.13
N PRO A 124 -17.13 1.55 -2.27
CA PRO A 124 -17.00 2.18 -3.59
C PRO A 124 -17.99 3.33 -3.81
N GLY A 125 -17.51 4.45 -4.35
CA GLY A 125 -18.34 5.58 -4.75
C GLY A 125 -18.76 6.50 -3.60
N PHE A 126 -18.43 6.18 -2.35
CA PHE A 126 -18.60 7.11 -1.23
C PHE A 126 -17.45 8.12 -1.23
N THR A 127 -17.77 9.41 -1.16
CA THR A 127 -16.76 10.46 -1.10
C THR A 127 -17.23 11.66 -0.30
N SER A 128 -16.31 12.24 0.48
CA SER A 128 -16.45 13.53 1.14
C SER A 128 -15.64 14.64 0.43
N ALA A 129 -15.11 14.37 -0.77
CA ALA A 129 -14.26 15.32 -1.47
C ALA A 129 -15.08 16.44 -2.13
N ILE A 130 -14.76 17.68 -1.76
CA ILE A 130 -15.32 18.88 -2.38
C ILE A 130 -14.56 19.28 -3.65
N GLU A 131 -15.18 20.10 -4.50
CA GLU A 131 -14.64 20.50 -5.81
C GLU A 131 -13.19 21.03 -5.79
N PRO A 132 -12.76 21.86 -4.81
CA PRO A 132 -11.37 22.29 -4.71
C PRO A 132 -10.36 21.14 -4.50
N MET A 133 -10.74 20.09 -3.77
CA MET A 133 -9.86 18.95 -3.47
C MET A 133 -9.58 18.12 -4.72
N LYS A 134 -10.59 17.93 -5.59
CA LYS A 134 -10.54 17.06 -6.78
C LYS A 134 -9.46 17.44 -7.80
N ARG A 135 -8.91 18.65 -7.70
CA ARG A 135 -7.78 19.10 -8.53
C ARG A 135 -6.45 18.45 -8.13
N TYR A 136 -6.35 17.93 -6.92
CA TYR A 136 -5.11 17.43 -6.31
C TYR A 136 -5.16 15.93 -5.99
N ILE A 137 -6.35 15.35 -5.86
CA ILE A 137 -6.57 13.93 -5.62
C ILE A 137 -7.17 13.25 -6.85
N ARG A 138 -6.85 11.98 -7.06
CA ARG A 138 -7.36 11.19 -8.19
C ARG A 138 -8.51 10.29 -7.73
N GLY A 139 -9.28 9.76 -8.68
CA GLY A 139 -10.23 8.67 -8.41
C GLY A 139 -11.13 8.91 -7.18
N VAL A 140 -11.85 10.04 -7.17
CA VAL A 140 -12.60 10.48 -5.98
C VAL A 140 -13.56 9.36 -5.50
N GLY A 141 -13.40 8.94 -4.24
CA GLY A 141 -14.22 7.89 -3.64
C GLY A 141 -13.83 6.45 -4.01
N SER A 142 -12.66 6.24 -4.63
CA SER A 142 -12.11 4.90 -4.87
C SER A 142 -10.89 4.56 -4.02
N GLY A 143 -10.20 5.52 -3.40
CA GLY A 143 -8.91 5.28 -2.75
C GLY A 143 -8.94 4.22 -1.64
N LEU A 144 -9.67 4.46 -0.55
CA LEU A 144 -9.81 3.47 0.54
C LEU A 144 -10.42 2.13 0.09
N PRO A 145 -11.45 2.08 -0.78
CA PRO A 145 -11.91 0.83 -1.37
C PRO A 145 -10.83 0.03 -2.10
N ILE A 146 -10.01 0.68 -2.93
CA ILE A 146 -8.90 0.04 -3.67
C ILE A 146 -7.84 -0.49 -2.69
N VAL A 147 -7.51 0.30 -1.68
CA VAL A 147 -6.56 -0.09 -0.64
C VAL A 147 -7.07 -1.33 0.11
N LYS A 148 -8.35 -1.33 0.50
CA LYS A 148 -8.99 -2.44 1.18
C LYS A 148 -8.97 -3.71 0.33
N GLU A 149 -9.41 -3.63 -0.92
CA GLU A 149 -9.43 -4.77 -1.84
C GLU A 149 -8.02 -5.36 -2.04
N TYR A 150 -7.01 -4.50 -2.24
CA TYR A 150 -5.62 -4.95 -2.36
C TYR A 150 -5.13 -5.69 -1.11
N LEU A 151 -5.37 -5.12 0.07
CA LEU A 151 -4.92 -5.69 1.33
C LEU A 151 -5.65 -7.00 1.63
N GLU A 152 -6.96 -7.08 1.41
CA GLU A 152 -7.73 -8.33 1.57
C GLU A 152 -7.19 -9.44 0.66
N PHE A 153 -6.89 -9.14 -0.61
CA PHE A 153 -6.29 -10.10 -1.54
C PHE A 153 -4.88 -10.54 -1.11
N SER A 154 -4.13 -9.63 -0.48
CA SER A 154 -2.75 -9.87 -0.04
C SER A 154 -2.65 -10.41 1.38
N HIS A 155 -3.76 -10.84 1.98
CA HIS A 155 -3.86 -11.28 3.39
C HIS A 155 -3.39 -10.23 4.41
N GLY A 156 -3.47 -8.95 4.02
CA GLY A 156 -3.25 -7.80 4.87
C GLY A 156 -4.52 -7.27 5.51
N THR A 157 -4.37 -6.15 6.22
CA THR A 157 -5.45 -5.48 6.95
C THR A 157 -5.38 -3.98 6.79
N ILE A 158 -6.55 -3.34 6.82
CA ILE A 158 -6.71 -1.89 6.98
C ILE A 158 -7.60 -1.62 8.21
N SER A 159 -7.14 -0.74 9.11
CA SER A 159 -7.96 -0.18 10.19
C SER A 159 -8.07 1.33 10.04
N ILE A 160 -9.21 1.88 10.47
CA ILE A 160 -9.46 3.32 10.57
C ILE A 160 -9.96 3.57 11.98
N GLU A 161 -9.23 4.39 12.73
CA GLU A 161 -9.47 4.69 14.14
C GLU A 161 -9.50 6.21 14.33
N ASP A 162 -10.13 6.68 15.41
CA ASP A 162 -10.03 8.08 15.81
C ASP A 162 -8.66 8.34 16.44
N ASN A 163 -8.03 9.45 16.07
CA ASN A 163 -6.78 9.85 16.70
C ASN A 163 -7.07 10.45 18.09
N LEU A 164 -6.17 10.24 19.05
CA LEU A 164 -6.33 10.77 20.40
C LEU A 164 -6.40 12.30 20.34
N GLY A 165 -7.55 12.86 20.72
CA GLY A 165 -7.88 14.27 20.51
C GLY A 165 -8.81 14.43 19.31
N THR A 166 -8.25 14.74 18.15
CA THR A 166 -9.00 14.93 16.90
C THR A 166 -8.24 14.29 15.73
N GLY A 167 -8.94 14.02 14.62
CA GLY A 167 -8.35 13.44 13.42
C GLY A 167 -8.51 11.93 13.33
N SER A 168 -7.79 11.32 12.39
CA SER A 168 -7.89 9.87 12.14
C SER A 168 -6.53 9.21 12.16
N VAL A 169 -6.56 7.90 12.39
CA VAL A 169 -5.42 7.00 12.22
C VAL A 169 -5.84 5.90 11.25
N VAL A 170 -5.20 5.87 10.08
CA VAL A 170 -5.37 4.80 9.10
C VAL A 170 -4.15 3.89 9.17
N THR A 171 -4.33 2.64 9.53
CA THR A 171 -3.26 1.64 9.59
C THR A 171 -3.43 0.65 8.45
N ILE A 172 -2.39 0.47 7.64
CA ILE A 172 -2.32 -0.59 6.63
C ILE A 172 -1.21 -1.58 7.00
N SER A 173 -1.46 -2.87 6.86
CA SER A 173 -0.51 -3.91 7.23
C SER A 173 -0.56 -5.11 6.30
N LEU A 174 0.61 -5.62 5.89
CA LEU A 174 0.80 -6.93 5.25
C LEU A 174 1.45 -7.94 6.20
N LYS A 175 1.67 -7.56 7.47
CA LYS A 175 2.11 -8.51 8.50
C LYS A 175 0.95 -9.44 8.82
N GLU A 176 1.22 -10.75 8.86
CA GLU A 176 0.25 -11.75 9.33
C GLU A 176 -0.29 -11.33 10.69
N ALA A 177 -1.62 -11.30 10.82
CA ALA A 177 -2.24 -11.09 12.11
C ALA A 177 -1.75 -12.20 13.07
N PRO A 178 -1.20 -11.87 14.25
CA PRO A 178 -0.81 -12.89 15.21
C PRO A 178 -2.06 -13.65 15.64
N GLY A 179 -2.27 -14.86 15.10
CA GLY A 179 -3.39 -15.73 15.47
C GLY A 179 -4.05 -16.59 14.37
N ALA A 180 -3.57 -16.60 13.13
CA ALA A 180 -4.12 -17.48 12.08
C ALA A 180 -3.47 -18.89 12.03
N THR A 181 -2.86 -19.33 13.13
CA THR A 181 -2.33 -20.70 13.29
C THR A 181 -2.95 -21.32 14.54
N GLU A 182 -3.67 -22.43 14.33
CA GLU A 182 -4.21 -23.36 15.33
C GLU A 182 -5.43 -22.93 16.18
N PHE A 183 -6.60 -22.90 15.54
CA PHE A 183 -7.80 -23.50 16.16
C PHE A 183 -8.18 -24.74 15.35
N ALA A 184 -7.40 -25.81 15.51
CA ALA A 184 -7.91 -27.15 15.22
C ALA A 184 -8.96 -27.49 16.30
N PRO A 185 -10.16 -27.97 15.96
CA PRO A 185 -11.14 -28.37 16.96
C PRO A 185 -10.60 -29.60 17.67
N ALA A 186 -10.17 -29.44 18.93
CA ALA A 186 -9.90 -30.56 19.79
C ALA A 186 -11.23 -31.28 20.04
N ASN A 187 -11.36 -32.48 19.48
CA ASN A 187 -12.45 -33.41 19.76
C ASN A 187 -12.60 -33.56 21.29
N GLU A 188 -13.76 -33.16 21.80
CA GLU A 188 -14.20 -33.45 23.15
C GLU A 188 -14.35 -34.97 23.33
N LEU A 189 -13.53 -35.54 24.21
CA LEU A 189 -13.80 -36.82 24.84
C LEU A 189 -13.35 -36.74 26.31
N GLY A 190 -14.32 -36.33 27.12
CA GLY A 190 -14.57 -36.72 28.50
C GLY A 190 -13.39 -36.84 29.47
N ARG A 191 -13.37 -35.95 30.47
CA ARG A 191 -13.17 -36.35 31.87
C ARG A 191 -13.69 -35.30 32.85
N THR A 192 -14.54 -35.80 33.74
CA THR A 192 -15.22 -35.19 34.87
C THR A 192 -14.28 -34.79 36.00
N GLU A 193 -14.63 -33.68 36.68
CA GLU A 193 -14.45 -33.34 38.11
C GLU A 193 -13.00 -33.34 38.66
N SER A 194 -12.49 -32.31 39.35
CA SER A 194 -12.93 -31.82 40.67
C SER A 194 -12.06 -30.62 41.09
N ALA A 195 -12.62 -29.63 41.80
CA ALA A 195 -11.87 -28.61 42.55
C ALA A 195 -11.20 -29.21 43.81
N PRO A 196 -10.15 -28.57 44.40
CA PRO A 196 -10.42 -27.67 45.53
C PRO A 196 -9.44 -26.47 45.77
N SER A 197 -10.03 -25.38 46.27
CA SER A 197 -9.67 -24.48 47.39
C SER A 197 -8.24 -23.95 47.69
N GLU A 198 -8.24 -22.62 47.89
CA GLU A 198 -7.41 -21.70 48.70
C GLU A 198 -6.26 -22.24 49.58
N ALA A 199 -5.11 -21.56 49.48
CA ALA A 199 -4.19 -21.33 50.61
C ALA A 199 -3.26 -20.11 50.38
N THR A 200 -3.63 -19.01 51.02
CA THR A 200 -2.83 -18.07 51.82
C THR A 200 -1.30 -17.96 51.59
N VAL A 201 -0.87 -16.77 51.15
CA VAL A 201 0.51 -16.26 51.26
C VAL A 201 0.77 -15.69 52.66
N PRO A 202 1.91 -15.98 53.32
CA PRO A 202 2.41 -15.15 54.41
C PRO A 202 3.58 -14.28 53.97
N HIS A 203 3.44 -13.00 54.31
CA HIS A 203 4.45 -11.96 54.35
C HIS A 203 5.24 -12.07 55.67
N ALA A 204 6.56 -11.99 55.65
CA ALA A 204 7.35 -11.80 56.87
C ALA A 204 8.54 -10.87 56.59
N ALA A 205 8.56 -9.79 57.37
CA ALA A 205 9.48 -8.68 57.32
C ALA A 205 10.67 -8.86 58.28
N ALA A 206 11.68 -8.03 58.01
CA ALA A 206 12.68 -7.46 58.92
C ALA A 206 13.83 -8.34 59.43
N LEU A 207 15.06 -7.88 59.16
CA LEU A 207 15.92 -7.22 60.17
C LEU A 207 17.21 -6.69 59.49
N ALA A 208 17.41 -5.37 59.57
CA ALA A 208 18.72 -4.72 59.40
C ALA A 208 19.48 -4.74 60.74
N PRO A 209 20.80 -4.43 60.75
CA PRO A 209 21.14 -3.09 61.23
C PRO A 209 22.39 -2.40 60.60
N SER A 210 22.27 -1.06 60.52
CA SER A 210 23.25 0.02 60.79
C SER A 210 24.55 0.19 59.97
N ALA A 211 24.67 1.36 59.32
CA ALA A 211 25.80 2.30 59.50
C ALA A 211 25.46 3.73 58.99
N GLN A 212 25.53 4.72 59.89
CA GLN A 212 25.67 6.18 59.64
C GLN A 212 27.11 6.44 59.12
N THR A 213 27.55 7.51 58.43
CA THR A 213 27.33 8.98 58.45
C THR A 213 28.14 9.51 57.24
N GLY A 214 27.67 10.49 56.45
CA GLY A 214 28.04 11.91 56.61
C GLY A 214 28.57 12.53 55.30
N LEU A 215 27.95 13.62 54.85
CA LEU A 215 28.43 14.50 53.76
C LEU A 215 29.69 15.29 54.16
N PRO A 216 30.39 15.93 53.19
CA PRO A 216 30.28 17.39 53.14
C PRO A 216 30.27 18.02 51.74
N THR A 217 29.91 19.32 51.75
CA THR A 217 29.68 20.25 50.64
C THR A 217 30.76 21.36 50.65
N VAL A 218 31.28 21.69 49.45
CA VAL A 218 31.83 22.97 48.92
C VAL A 218 33.00 23.69 49.63
N GLY A 219 34.02 24.07 48.83
CA GLY A 219 34.99 25.13 49.16
C GLY A 219 35.88 25.52 47.97
N SER A 220 35.85 26.81 47.60
CA SER A 220 36.60 27.49 46.52
C SER A 220 38.10 27.69 46.80
N GLY A 221 38.93 27.85 45.74
CA GLY A 221 40.16 28.66 45.83
C GLY A 221 41.37 28.25 44.98
N LEU A 222 41.62 29.03 43.91
CA LEU A 222 42.91 29.57 43.40
C LEU A 222 44.21 28.74 43.43
N GLY A 223 44.87 28.62 42.26
CA GLY A 223 46.34 28.55 42.21
C GLY A 223 46.98 27.85 41.00
N GLY A 224 47.48 28.64 40.04
CA GLY A 224 48.76 28.41 39.34
C GLY A 224 48.86 27.32 38.26
N MET A 225 48.87 27.75 36.99
CA MET A 225 49.52 27.02 35.89
C MET A 225 50.54 27.94 35.20
N PRO A 226 51.79 27.49 34.92
CA PRO A 226 52.72 28.23 34.09
C PRO A 226 52.60 27.85 32.60
N ALA A 227 52.96 28.83 31.78
CA ALA A 227 52.86 28.87 30.32
C ALA A 227 54.14 28.45 29.58
N ALA A 228 54.00 28.11 28.29
CA ALA A 228 54.85 28.47 27.13
C ALA A 228 54.49 27.55 25.94
N GLY A 229 54.34 27.95 24.68
CA GLY A 229 54.54 29.23 24.02
C GLY A 229 54.00 29.15 22.57
N THR A 230 53.71 30.33 22.00
CA THR A 230 53.23 30.59 20.64
C THR A 230 54.32 30.39 19.57
N PRO A 231 53.94 30.32 18.27
CA PRO A 231 54.13 31.52 17.46
C PRO A 231 52.98 31.85 16.47
N GLN A 232 52.70 33.15 16.37
CA GLN A 232 52.16 33.91 15.22
C GLN A 232 53.39 34.37 14.39
N TYR A 233 53.44 34.56 13.06
CA TYR A 233 52.77 35.44 12.08
C TYR A 233 53.12 34.84 10.68
N GLN A 234 52.50 35.11 9.51
CA GLN A 234 52.31 36.39 8.83
C GLN A 234 51.59 36.16 7.47
N ALA A 235 50.84 37.17 7.03
CA ALA A 235 50.08 37.23 5.78
C ALA A 235 50.95 37.34 4.52
N GLY A 236 50.44 36.89 3.37
CA GLY A 236 50.97 37.24 2.06
C GLY A 236 50.24 36.60 0.86
N GLY A 237 49.66 37.44 0.00
CA GLY A 237 49.68 37.24 -1.45
C GLY A 237 48.57 36.41 -2.10
N VAL A 238 47.50 37.09 -2.51
CA VAL A 238 46.68 36.72 -3.67
C VAL A 238 47.51 36.90 -4.95
N GLN A 239 47.51 35.90 -5.84
CA GLN A 239 47.94 36.10 -7.23
C GLN A 239 47.07 35.28 -8.20
N PRO A 240 46.73 35.84 -9.39
CA PRO A 240 45.67 35.36 -10.25
C PRO A 240 46.16 34.38 -11.33
N LEU A 241 45.28 33.49 -11.77
CA LEU A 241 45.51 32.62 -12.94
C LEU A 241 45.29 33.41 -14.25
N PRO A 242 46.15 33.25 -15.26
CA PRO A 242 46.15 34.07 -16.46
C PRO A 242 45.10 33.64 -17.50
N ALA A 243 44.56 34.65 -18.19
CA ALA A 243 43.66 34.52 -19.32
C ALA A 243 44.42 34.58 -20.67
N GLY A 244 43.92 33.81 -21.65
CA GLY A 244 44.04 34.10 -23.09
C GLY A 244 44.34 32.87 -23.96
N PRO A 245 44.02 32.88 -25.28
CA PRO A 245 43.01 33.68 -25.99
C PRO A 245 42.02 32.81 -26.80
N SER A 246 40.88 33.43 -27.13
CA SER A 246 39.85 32.94 -28.03
C SER A 246 40.35 32.83 -29.47
N GLN A 247 40.02 31.73 -30.16
CA GLN A 247 40.04 31.66 -31.62
C GLN A 247 38.79 30.95 -32.18
N TYR A 248 38.41 31.44 -33.35
CA TYR A 248 37.20 31.20 -34.14
C TYR A 248 37.01 29.75 -34.65
N ALA A 249 35.73 29.37 -34.75
CA ALA A 249 35.00 28.42 -35.62
C ALA A 249 35.77 27.73 -36.81
N PRO A 250 35.39 26.51 -37.30
CA PRO A 250 34.02 26.22 -37.78
C PRO A 250 33.47 24.79 -37.58
N ALA A 251 32.24 24.63 -38.06
CA ALA A 251 31.38 23.46 -38.01
C ALA A 251 31.92 22.21 -38.73
N TYR A 252 31.67 21.03 -38.15
CA TYR A 252 31.74 19.74 -38.83
C TYR A 252 30.61 18.82 -38.34
N GLN A 253 29.96 18.19 -39.31
CA GLN A 253 29.03 17.08 -39.18
C GLN A 253 29.62 15.91 -38.38
N ALA A 254 28.82 15.33 -37.50
CA ALA A 254 28.93 13.94 -37.07
C ALA A 254 27.50 13.37 -37.17
N GLY A 255 27.20 12.34 -37.97
CA GLY A 255 27.98 11.14 -38.22
C GLY A 255 27.28 10.02 -37.47
N PHE A 256 26.35 9.34 -38.15
CA PHE A 256 25.61 8.19 -37.62
C PHE A 256 26.59 7.09 -37.16
N PRO A 257 26.38 6.44 -35.99
CA PRO A 257 27.15 5.25 -35.66
C PRO A 257 26.73 4.06 -36.54
N PRO A 258 27.69 3.23 -37.01
CA PRO A 258 27.40 2.08 -37.85
C PRO A 258 26.75 0.94 -37.04
N GLN A 259 25.71 0.35 -37.63
CA GLN A 259 25.04 -0.87 -37.19
C GLN A 259 26.00 -2.07 -37.26
N GLN A 260 26.11 -2.81 -36.16
CA GLN A 260 26.79 -4.10 -36.09
C GLN A 260 25.85 -5.21 -36.62
N PRO A 261 26.34 -6.15 -37.46
CA PRO A 261 25.52 -7.25 -37.96
C PRO A 261 25.37 -8.36 -36.91
N TYR A 262 24.13 -8.75 -36.62
CA TYR A 262 23.81 -9.91 -35.78
C TYR A 262 24.04 -11.23 -36.54
N PRO A 263 24.59 -12.27 -35.87
CA PRO A 263 24.74 -13.60 -36.46
C PRO A 263 23.39 -14.35 -36.52
N GLN A 264 23.11 -14.94 -37.69
CA GLN A 264 22.02 -15.88 -37.94
C GLN A 264 22.31 -17.23 -37.28
N PHE A 265 21.48 -17.65 -36.32
CA PHE A 265 21.40 -19.04 -35.90
C PHE A 265 20.27 -19.74 -36.69
N GLN A 266 20.67 -20.70 -37.54
CA GLN A 266 19.75 -21.66 -38.16
C GLN A 266 19.31 -22.66 -37.09
N GLN A 267 18.01 -22.71 -36.79
CA GLN A 267 17.44 -23.74 -35.92
C GLN A 267 16.81 -24.83 -36.80
N GLN A 268 17.41 -26.01 -36.75
CA GLN A 268 16.89 -27.23 -37.35
C GLN A 268 15.63 -27.68 -36.58
N VAL A 269 14.55 -27.87 -37.34
CA VAL A 269 13.27 -28.39 -36.85
C VAL A 269 13.34 -29.92 -36.79
N GLN A 270 13.29 -30.51 -35.60
CA GLN A 270 13.01 -31.93 -35.42
C GLN A 270 11.52 -32.11 -35.09
N ALA A 271 10.81 -32.83 -35.95
CA ALA A 271 9.44 -33.23 -35.75
C ALA A 271 9.35 -34.43 -34.78
N GLN A 272 8.37 -34.42 -33.88
CA GLN A 272 7.97 -35.59 -33.08
C GLN A 272 6.48 -35.92 -33.35
N PRO A 273 6.11 -37.21 -33.42
CA PRO A 273 4.82 -37.66 -33.92
C PRO A 273 3.74 -37.82 -32.83
N TYR A 274 2.48 -37.75 -33.28
CA TYR A 274 1.25 -37.96 -32.53
C TYR A 274 1.07 -39.41 -32.01
N GLN A 275 0.47 -39.54 -30.82
CA GLN A 275 -0.29 -40.74 -30.36
C GLN A 275 -1.50 -40.24 -29.55
N GLN A 276 -2.74 -40.39 -30.05
CA GLN A 276 -3.67 -41.53 -29.88
C GLN A 276 -4.16 -41.73 -28.44
N GLY A 277 -5.48 -41.59 -28.27
CA GLY A 277 -6.17 -41.50 -26.99
C GLY A 277 -6.69 -42.83 -26.43
N TYR A 278 -7.25 -42.76 -25.21
CA TYR A 278 -8.06 -43.81 -24.60
C TYR A 278 -9.22 -43.21 -23.76
N PRO A 279 -10.32 -43.97 -23.55
CA PRO A 279 -11.65 -43.46 -23.25
C PRO A 279 -12.04 -43.48 -21.76
N TYR A 280 -13.07 -42.69 -21.43
CA TYR A 280 -13.76 -42.66 -20.14
C TYR A 280 -14.67 -43.88 -19.92
N PRO A 281 -14.79 -44.40 -18.68
CA PRO A 281 -15.90 -45.26 -18.32
C PRO A 281 -17.10 -44.45 -17.80
N ALA A 282 -18.28 -44.75 -18.34
CA ALA A 282 -19.57 -44.29 -17.88
C ALA A 282 -19.99 -45.04 -16.60
N GLN A 283 -20.55 -44.33 -15.61
CA GLN A 283 -21.27 -44.94 -14.49
C GLN A 283 -22.78 -44.71 -14.62
N GLN A 284 -23.50 -45.79 -14.32
CA GLN A 284 -24.92 -46.01 -14.49
C GLN A 284 -25.74 -45.29 -13.42
N THR A 285 -26.92 -44.79 -13.82
CA THR A 285 -27.96 -44.31 -12.90
C THR A 285 -28.87 -45.48 -12.49
N SER A 286 -29.25 -45.53 -11.22
CA SER A 286 -30.32 -46.38 -10.70
C SER A 286 -31.37 -45.51 -10.02
N ALA A 287 -32.62 -45.66 -10.43
CA ALA A 287 -33.77 -44.99 -9.85
C ALA A 287 -34.37 -45.87 -8.73
N TYR A 288 -34.70 -45.28 -7.58
CA TYR A 288 -35.71 -45.78 -6.66
C TYR A 288 -36.40 -44.63 -5.91
N LEU A 289 -37.73 -44.74 -5.81
CA LEU A 289 -38.67 -43.81 -5.17
C LEU A 289 -38.57 -43.81 -3.63
N GLY A 290 -38.79 -42.64 -3.01
CA GLY A 290 -39.71 -42.51 -1.86
C GLY A 290 -39.21 -41.88 -0.56
N GLN A 291 -39.80 -40.69 -0.26
CA GLN A 291 -40.10 -40.09 1.08
C GLN A 291 -39.10 -39.14 1.78
N PRO A 292 -39.60 -38.17 2.59
CA PRO A 292 -39.19 -36.77 2.48
C PRO A 292 -38.37 -36.21 3.65
N ALA A 293 -37.66 -35.12 3.32
CA ALA A 293 -37.30 -33.95 4.14
C ALA A 293 -36.56 -34.14 5.48
N ALA A 294 -35.27 -33.83 5.45
CA ALA A 294 -34.64 -33.01 6.48
C ALA A 294 -33.71 -32.00 5.79
N ALA A 295 -34.01 -30.71 5.97
CA ALA A 295 -33.25 -29.61 5.39
C ALA A 295 -31.92 -29.47 6.12
N TYR A 296 -30.84 -29.93 5.48
CA TYR A 296 -29.48 -29.52 5.82
C TYR A 296 -29.11 -28.38 4.86
N PRO A 297 -28.61 -27.22 5.35
CA PRO A 297 -28.06 -26.23 4.45
C PRO A 297 -26.86 -26.86 3.75
N GLN A 298 -26.99 -27.10 2.44
CA GLN A 298 -25.84 -27.39 1.59
C GLN A 298 -24.92 -26.18 1.64
N THR A 299 -23.80 -26.31 2.34
CA THR A 299 -22.61 -25.52 2.07
C THR A 299 -22.21 -25.82 0.63
N GLN A 300 -22.66 -24.96 -0.29
CA GLN A 300 -22.03 -24.83 -1.59
C GLN A 300 -20.56 -24.54 -1.33
N HIS A 301 -19.71 -25.54 -1.49
CA HIS A 301 -18.32 -25.29 -1.84
C HIS A 301 -18.36 -24.65 -3.22
N ALA A 302 -18.56 -23.32 -3.25
CA ALA A 302 -18.27 -22.53 -4.42
C ALA A 302 -16.77 -22.74 -4.68
N ILE A 303 -16.48 -23.54 -5.69
CA ILE A 303 -15.15 -23.63 -6.27
C ILE A 303 -14.89 -22.21 -6.75
N ALA A 304 -14.14 -21.42 -5.96
CA ALA A 304 -13.71 -20.10 -6.37
C ALA A 304 -13.03 -20.28 -7.74
N PRO A 305 -13.49 -19.59 -8.80
CA PRO A 305 -12.86 -19.76 -10.10
C PRO A 305 -11.40 -19.34 -9.95
N LEU A 306 -10.48 -20.16 -10.46
CA LEU A 306 -9.02 -19.94 -10.55
C LEU A 306 -8.65 -18.72 -11.44
N VAL A 307 -9.56 -17.76 -11.57
CA VAL A 307 -9.45 -16.59 -12.42
C VAL A 307 -8.76 -15.50 -11.60
N PRO A 308 -7.56 -15.04 -12.00
CA PRO A 308 -6.95 -13.88 -11.36
C PRO A 308 -7.89 -12.66 -11.44
N PRO A 309 -7.93 -11.78 -10.44
CA PRO A 309 -8.84 -10.63 -10.46
C PRO A 309 -8.50 -9.71 -11.64
N LEU A 310 -9.36 -9.74 -12.65
CA LEU A 310 -9.20 -8.93 -13.85
C LEU A 310 -9.77 -7.54 -13.63
N SER A 311 -9.00 -6.52 -14.02
CA SER A 311 -9.50 -5.15 -14.19
C SER A 311 -10.60 -5.08 -15.26
N ASN A 312 -11.43 -4.04 -15.21
CA ASN A 312 -12.48 -3.81 -16.21
C ASN A 312 -11.94 -3.85 -17.65
N ARG A 313 -10.71 -3.37 -17.86
CA ARG A 313 -10.09 -3.32 -19.19
C ARG A 313 -9.58 -4.68 -19.66
N GLU A 314 -9.11 -5.52 -18.75
CA GLU A 314 -8.72 -6.90 -19.05
C GLU A 314 -9.95 -7.76 -19.35
N ARG A 315 -11.05 -7.54 -18.60
CA ARG A 315 -12.35 -8.17 -18.87
C ARG A 315 -12.93 -7.76 -20.22
N GLU A 316 -12.70 -6.53 -20.65
CA GLU A 316 -13.12 -6.06 -21.98
C GLU A 316 -12.30 -6.70 -23.11
N PHE A 317 -11.00 -6.94 -22.89
CA PHE A 317 -10.10 -7.46 -23.93
C PHE A 317 -10.27 -8.96 -24.17
N LEU A 318 -10.49 -9.75 -23.12
CA LEU A 318 -10.51 -11.22 -23.22
C LEU A 318 -11.59 -11.78 -24.17
N PRO A 319 -12.86 -11.29 -24.15
CA PRO A 319 -13.88 -11.75 -25.09
C PRO A 319 -13.54 -11.48 -26.56
N ILE A 320 -12.73 -10.47 -26.86
CA ILE A 320 -12.34 -10.11 -28.23
C ILE A 320 -11.44 -11.19 -28.84
N PHE A 321 -10.60 -11.84 -28.02
CA PHE A 321 -9.80 -12.96 -28.46
C PHE A 321 -10.63 -14.23 -28.74
N LEU A 322 -11.81 -14.38 -28.12
CA LEU A 322 -12.73 -15.48 -28.45
C LEU A 322 -13.33 -15.33 -29.85
N SER A 323 -13.63 -14.09 -30.28
CA SER A 323 -14.26 -13.83 -31.58
C SER A 323 -13.25 -13.73 -32.73
N GLU A 324 -12.11 -13.08 -32.51
CA GLU A 324 -11.16 -12.75 -33.58
C GLU A 324 -9.90 -13.65 -33.59
N GLY A 325 -9.68 -14.44 -32.55
CA GLY A 325 -8.52 -15.31 -32.43
C GLY A 325 -7.22 -14.55 -32.15
N ALA A 326 -6.21 -14.70 -33.01
CA ALA A 326 -4.88 -14.12 -32.80
C ALA A 326 -4.83 -12.62 -33.09
N LEU A 327 -4.58 -11.79 -32.08
CA LEU A 327 -4.63 -10.32 -32.18
C LEU A 327 -3.31 -9.64 -31.83
N GLY A 328 -2.94 -8.65 -32.63
CA GLY A 328 -1.83 -7.73 -32.36
C GLY A 328 -2.27 -6.48 -31.59
N VAL A 329 -1.30 -5.64 -31.23
CA VAL A 329 -1.57 -4.34 -30.56
C VAL A 329 -2.44 -3.44 -31.45
N THR A 330 -2.11 -3.33 -32.73
CA THR A 330 -2.85 -2.50 -33.70
C THR A 330 -4.30 -2.98 -33.87
N ASP A 331 -4.50 -4.31 -33.94
CA ASP A 331 -5.83 -4.92 -34.06
C ASP A 331 -6.72 -4.50 -32.88
N LEU A 332 -6.20 -4.60 -31.66
CA LEU A 332 -6.92 -4.22 -30.44
C LEU A 332 -7.17 -2.72 -30.33
N VAL A 333 -6.22 -1.88 -30.76
CA VAL A 333 -6.44 -0.42 -30.80
C VAL A 333 -7.62 -0.08 -31.72
N HIS A 334 -7.73 -0.74 -32.88
CA HIS A 334 -8.83 -0.52 -33.81
C HIS A 334 -10.17 -1.07 -33.28
N LEU A 335 -10.17 -2.24 -32.63
CA LEU A 335 -11.38 -2.89 -32.14
C LEU A 335 -11.95 -2.21 -30.88
N THR A 336 -11.09 -1.66 -30.02
CA THR A 336 -11.50 -1.13 -28.70
C THR A 336 -11.44 0.39 -28.60
N GLY A 337 -10.80 1.08 -29.55
CA GLY A 337 -10.55 2.52 -29.47
C GLY A 337 -9.56 2.93 -28.36
N VAL A 338 -8.92 1.95 -27.72
CA VAL A 338 -7.98 2.18 -26.61
C VAL A 338 -6.63 2.67 -27.15
N PRO A 339 -6.01 3.70 -26.54
CA PRO A 339 -4.69 4.18 -26.96
C PRO A 339 -3.63 3.07 -26.93
N GLN A 340 -2.71 3.09 -27.90
CA GLN A 340 -1.68 2.06 -28.08
C GLN A 340 -0.84 1.79 -26.82
N SER A 341 -0.52 2.82 -26.04
CA SER A 341 0.20 2.68 -24.77
C SER A 341 -0.60 1.88 -23.74
N SER A 342 -1.88 2.17 -23.58
CA SER A 342 -2.80 1.46 -22.69
C SER A 342 -3.02 0.01 -23.14
N THR A 343 -3.18 -0.21 -24.45
CA THR A 343 -3.31 -1.57 -25.04
C THR A 343 -2.07 -2.41 -24.74
N HIS A 344 -0.87 -1.83 -24.84
CA HIS A 344 0.37 -2.52 -24.53
C HIS A 344 0.46 -2.92 -23.05
N VAL A 345 0.04 -2.04 -22.13
CA VAL A 345 0.01 -2.33 -20.69
C VAL A 345 -0.99 -3.45 -20.39
N THR A 346 -2.22 -3.38 -20.91
CA THR A 346 -3.25 -4.42 -20.72
C THR A 346 -2.77 -5.77 -21.23
N LEU A 347 -2.18 -5.82 -22.42
CA LEU A 347 -1.65 -7.07 -22.99
C LEU A 347 -0.51 -7.64 -22.15
N THR A 348 0.37 -6.79 -21.62
CA THR A 348 1.47 -7.24 -20.73
C THR A 348 0.91 -7.86 -19.46
N LYS A 349 -0.15 -7.29 -18.89
CA LYS A 349 -0.79 -7.84 -17.68
C LYS A 349 -1.51 -9.15 -17.95
N LEU A 350 -2.24 -9.26 -19.06
CA LEU A 350 -2.88 -10.52 -19.47
C LEU A 350 -1.86 -11.63 -19.75
N GLU A 351 -0.69 -11.29 -20.31
CA GLU A 351 0.44 -12.23 -20.49
C GLU A 351 1.01 -12.67 -19.14
N GLN A 352 1.26 -11.73 -18.22
CA GLN A 352 1.77 -12.02 -16.88
C GLN A 352 0.79 -12.86 -16.06
N ALA A 353 -0.52 -12.65 -16.25
CA ALA A 353 -1.57 -13.46 -15.65
C ALA A 353 -1.72 -14.85 -16.29
N GLY A 354 -0.96 -15.16 -17.34
CA GLY A 354 -1.03 -16.44 -18.04
C GLY A 354 -2.34 -16.65 -18.81
N LEU A 355 -3.09 -15.59 -19.09
CA LEU A 355 -4.38 -15.64 -19.78
C LEU A 355 -4.23 -15.54 -21.30
N ILE A 356 -3.16 -14.91 -21.78
CA ILE A 356 -2.79 -14.87 -23.19
C ILE A 356 -1.32 -15.19 -23.38
N GLU A 357 -0.95 -15.70 -24.54
CA GLU A 357 0.43 -16.00 -24.90
C GLU A 357 0.80 -15.46 -26.28
N LYS A 358 2.10 -15.17 -26.49
CA LYS A 358 2.61 -14.66 -27.77
C LYS A 358 2.81 -15.79 -28.77
N THR A 359 2.28 -15.60 -29.96
CA THR A 359 2.55 -16.42 -31.13
C THR A 359 3.84 -15.99 -31.84
N ALA A 360 4.35 -16.82 -32.74
CA ALA A 360 5.53 -16.53 -33.56
C ALA A 360 5.42 -15.22 -34.38
N GLY A 361 4.20 -14.72 -34.62
CA GLY A 361 3.93 -13.48 -35.34
C GLY A 361 3.74 -12.22 -34.48
N GLN A 362 4.17 -12.21 -33.21
CA GLN A 362 3.96 -11.10 -32.25
C GLN A 362 2.48 -10.77 -31.94
N LYS A 363 1.56 -11.60 -32.41
CA LYS A 363 0.14 -11.59 -32.02
C LYS A 363 -0.06 -12.43 -30.75
N ARG A 364 -1.11 -12.16 -29.99
CA ARG A 364 -1.49 -12.95 -28.81
C ARG A 364 -2.72 -13.81 -29.06
N ILE A 365 -2.76 -14.96 -28.40
CA ILE A 365 -3.92 -15.87 -28.36
C ILE A 365 -4.26 -16.20 -26.90
N LEU A 366 -5.49 -16.64 -26.64
CA LEU A 366 -5.88 -17.14 -25.31
C LEU A 366 -5.16 -18.45 -24.99
N THR A 367 -4.71 -18.57 -23.75
CA THR A 367 -4.30 -19.86 -23.17
C THR A 367 -5.53 -20.68 -22.78
N GLU A 368 -5.36 -21.95 -22.39
CA GLU A 368 -6.47 -22.77 -21.88
C GLU A 368 -7.18 -22.13 -20.68
N LEU A 369 -6.40 -21.52 -19.77
CA LEU A 369 -6.93 -20.73 -18.66
C LEU A 369 -7.67 -19.49 -19.19
N GLY A 370 -7.06 -18.75 -20.11
CA GLY A 370 -7.67 -17.58 -20.75
C GLY A 370 -9.02 -17.88 -21.40
N TYR A 371 -9.15 -19.02 -22.07
CA TYR A 371 -10.41 -19.47 -22.66
C TYR A 371 -11.49 -19.73 -21.61
N GLN A 372 -11.15 -20.39 -20.50
CA GLN A 372 -12.12 -20.64 -19.42
C GLN A 372 -12.58 -19.32 -18.79
N VAL A 373 -11.62 -18.42 -18.55
CA VAL A 373 -11.89 -17.10 -17.99
C VAL A 373 -12.77 -16.27 -18.92
N ALA A 374 -12.41 -16.17 -20.20
CA ALA A 374 -13.14 -15.38 -21.18
C ALA A 374 -14.58 -15.88 -21.39
N ASN A 375 -14.83 -17.19 -21.26
CA ASN A 375 -16.20 -17.75 -21.32
C ASN A 375 -17.01 -17.57 -20.03
N SER A 376 -16.36 -17.21 -18.92
CA SER A 376 -17.00 -16.98 -17.62
C SER A 376 -17.36 -15.51 -17.36
N LEU A 377 -16.86 -14.60 -18.21
CA LEU A 377 -17.18 -13.17 -18.24
C LEU A 377 -18.44 -12.94 -19.08
#